data_AF-A0AAW2LE30-F1
#
_entry.id   AF-A0AAW2LE30-F1
#
_cell.length_a   1.000
_cell.length_b   1.000
_cell.length_c   1.000
_cell.angle_alpha   90.00
_cell.angle_beta   90.00
_cell.angle_gamma   90.00
#
_symmetry.space_group_name_H-M   'P 1'
#
loop_
_entity.id
_entity.type
_entity.pdbx_description
1 polymer ?
#
loop_
_entity_poly.entity_id
_entity_poly.type
_entity_poly.pdbx_seq_one_letter_code
_entity_poly.pdbx_strand_id
1 'polypeptide(L)'
;MTFLPDSSSEGFNEQVKELRERTKEIPDDYFVVLVGDMITEEALPTYQTMLNTLDAVRDETGASLTPWAVWTRAWTAEENRHGDLLNKYLYLSGRVDMKQIEKTIQYLIGSGW
;
A
#
# COMPACT_ATOMS: atom_id res chain seq x y z
N MET A 1 10.46 9.56 0.88
CA MET A 1 10.28 8.22 1.50
C MET A 1 11.62 7.53 1.50
N THR A 2 12.13 7.14 2.67
CA THR A 2 13.54 6.80 2.92
C THR A 2 13.79 5.30 3.13
N PHE A 3 13.04 4.43 2.47
CA PHE A 3 13.09 2.97 2.73
C PHE A 3 13.30 2.09 1.49
N LEU A 4 13.27 2.69 0.30
CA LEU A 4 13.47 2.00 -0.98
C LEU A 4 14.79 2.42 -1.61
N PRO A 5 15.35 1.59 -2.52
CA PRO A 5 16.45 2.02 -3.38
C PRO A 5 16.15 3.36 -4.05
N ASP A 6 17.11 4.27 -4.03
CA ASP A 6 16.98 5.60 -4.61
C ASP A 6 17.20 5.54 -6.11
N SER A 7 16.12 5.66 -6.89
CA SER A 7 16.16 5.61 -8.35
C SER A 7 16.93 6.77 -9.01
N SER A 8 17.24 7.83 -8.27
CA SER A 8 18.05 8.95 -8.74
C SER A 8 19.55 8.78 -8.45
N SER A 9 19.91 7.78 -7.64
CA SER A 9 21.29 7.48 -7.26
C SER A 9 22.01 6.65 -8.33
N GLU A 10 23.30 6.93 -8.56
CA GLU A 10 24.18 6.06 -9.36
C GLU A 10 24.27 4.64 -8.76
N GLY A 11 24.02 4.50 -7.46
CA GLY A 11 24.00 3.22 -6.73
C GLY A 11 22.69 2.44 -6.82
N PHE A 12 21.67 2.92 -7.54
CA PHE A 12 20.34 2.30 -7.58
C PHE A 12 20.38 0.80 -7.90
N ASN A 13 21.14 0.41 -8.93
CA ASN A 13 21.20 -0.98 -9.37
C ASN A 13 21.83 -1.90 -8.30
N GLU A 14 22.85 -1.42 -7.60
CA GLU A 14 23.46 -2.21 -6.51
C GLU A 14 22.51 -2.31 -5.31
N GLN A 15 21.82 -1.23 -4.95
CA GLN A 15 20.81 -1.25 -3.88
C GLN A 15 19.65 -2.22 -4.18
N VAL A 16 19.17 -2.26 -5.43
CA VAL A 16 18.16 -3.24 -5.86
C VAL A 16 18.71 -4.66 -5.81
N LYS A 17 19.97 -4.87 -6.20
CA LYS A 17 20.63 -6.18 -6.12
C LYS A 17 20.77 -6.63 -4.66
N GLU A 18 21.23 -5.78 -3.75
CA GLU A 18 21.32 -6.07 -2.32
C GLU A 18 19.96 -6.36 -1.68
N LEU A 19 18.91 -5.63 -2.09
CA LEU A 19 17.53 -5.94 -1.68
C LEU A 19 17.17 -7.37 -2.11
N ARG A 20 17.42 -7.74 -3.37
CA ARG A 20 17.12 -9.07 -3.90
C ARG A 20 17.95 -10.19 -3.29
N GLU A 21 19.21 -9.94 -2.93
CA GLU A 21 20.01 -10.94 -2.23
C GLU A 21 19.42 -11.25 -0.84
N ARG A 22 19.03 -10.21 -0.08
CA ARG A 22 18.37 -10.41 1.23
C ARG A 22 17.03 -11.13 1.12
N THR A 23 16.24 -10.86 0.08
CA THR A 23 14.92 -11.48 -0.07
C THR A 23 14.97 -12.97 -0.42
N LYS A 24 16.10 -13.49 -0.92
CA LYS A 24 16.29 -14.93 -1.14
C LYS A 24 16.33 -15.74 0.16
N GLU A 25 16.71 -15.12 1.27
CA GLU A 25 16.80 -15.77 2.58
C GLU A 25 15.46 -15.74 3.34
N ILE A 26 14.44 -15.06 2.80
CA ILE A 26 13.11 -14.95 3.40
C ILE A 26 12.23 -16.08 2.84
N PRO A 27 11.58 -16.90 3.69
CA PRO A 27 10.76 -18.02 3.25
C PRO A 27 9.47 -17.57 2.55
N ASP A 28 8.95 -18.42 1.66
CA ASP A 28 7.74 -18.11 0.89
C ASP A 28 6.51 -17.91 1.79
N ASP A 29 6.41 -18.64 2.91
CA ASP A 29 5.34 -18.46 3.89
C ASP A 29 5.26 -17.03 4.42
N TYR A 30 6.41 -16.36 4.57
CA TYR A 30 6.46 -14.96 4.96
C TYR A 30 5.93 -14.05 3.84
N PHE A 31 6.31 -14.31 2.59
CA PHE A 31 5.81 -13.54 1.45
C PHE A 31 4.31 -13.71 1.24
N VAL A 32 3.73 -14.88 1.50
CA VAL A 32 2.28 -15.07 1.45
C VAL A 32 1.57 -14.12 2.40
N VAL A 33 2.03 -14.03 3.65
CA VAL A 33 1.44 -13.12 4.65
C VAL A 33 1.68 -11.66 4.29
N LEU A 34 2.90 -11.29 3.88
CA LEU A 34 3.24 -9.92 3.49
C LEU A 34 2.46 -9.45 2.26
N VAL A 35 2.19 -10.35 1.31
CA VAL A 35 1.33 -10.07 0.15
C VAL A 35 -0.11 -9.82 0.61
N GLY A 36 -0.65 -10.63 1.53
CA GLY A 36 -1.97 -10.40 2.10
C GLY A 36 -2.09 -9.05 2.82
N ASP A 37 -1.07 -8.68 3.58
CA ASP A 37 -0.95 -7.38 4.24
C ASP A 37 -0.97 -6.23 3.21
N MET A 38 -0.11 -6.30 2.19
CA MET A 38 -0.06 -5.29 1.13
C MET A 38 -1.37 -5.15 0.35
N ILE A 39 -2.03 -6.26 0.01
CA ILE A 39 -3.33 -6.25 -0.67
C ILE A 39 -4.39 -5.52 0.19
N THR A 40 -4.34 -5.72 1.50
CA THR A 40 -5.24 -5.05 2.45
C THR A 40 -4.97 -3.54 2.47
N GLU A 41 -3.70 -3.14 2.54
CA GLU A 41 -3.31 -1.72 2.49
C GLU A 41 -3.72 -1.01 1.17
N GLU A 42 -3.66 -1.71 0.03
CA GLU A 42 -4.08 -1.17 -1.27
C GLU A 42 -5.60 -1.01 -1.40
N ALA A 43 -6.39 -1.63 -0.52
CA ALA A 43 -7.85 -1.47 -0.47
C ALA A 43 -8.29 -0.16 0.23
N LEU A 44 -7.38 0.78 0.47
CA LEU A 44 -7.61 2.07 1.11
C LEU A 44 -8.84 2.86 0.63
N PRO A 45 -9.22 2.88 -0.67
CA PRO A 45 -10.46 3.53 -1.10
C PRO A 45 -11.71 3.00 -0.40
N THR A 46 -11.77 1.71 -0.07
CA THR A 46 -12.84 1.11 0.73
C THR A 46 -12.87 1.73 2.12
N TYR A 47 -11.72 1.84 2.79
CA TYR A 47 -11.66 2.31 4.18
C TYR A 47 -12.06 3.78 4.30
N GLN A 48 -11.58 4.62 3.38
CA GLN A 48 -11.99 6.01 3.33
C GLN A 48 -13.50 6.13 3.05
N THR A 49 -14.05 5.29 2.14
CA THR A 49 -15.49 5.24 1.88
C THR A 49 -16.26 4.87 3.14
N MET A 50 -15.81 3.85 3.89
CA MET A 50 -16.42 3.43 5.14
C MET A 50 -16.43 4.57 6.19
N LEU A 51 -15.34 5.32 6.34
CA LEU A 51 -15.32 6.49 7.23
C LEU A 51 -16.33 7.56 6.79
N ASN A 52 -16.49 7.74 5.47
CA ASN A 52 -17.42 8.70 4.89
C ASN A 52 -18.88 8.22 4.82
N THR A 53 -19.22 7.00 5.28
CA THR A 53 -20.61 6.58 5.48
C THR A 53 -21.11 6.79 6.91
N LEU A 54 -20.24 7.19 7.83
CA LEU A 54 -20.60 7.44 9.22
C LEU A 54 -21.25 8.83 9.40
N ASP A 55 -22.53 8.85 9.76
CA ASP A 55 -23.40 10.06 9.75
C ASP A 55 -22.82 11.30 10.46
N ALA A 56 -22.13 11.12 11.59
CA ALA A 56 -21.64 12.24 12.40
C ALA A 56 -20.27 12.79 11.96
N VAL A 57 -19.53 12.05 11.13
CA VAL A 57 -18.11 12.30 10.86
C VAL A 57 -17.75 12.35 9.37
N ARG A 58 -18.70 12.02 8.49
CA ARG A 58 -18.47 12.00 7.04
C ARG A 58 -18.07 13.35 6.45
N ASP A 59 -17.25 13.30 5.41
CA ASP A 59 -16.92 14.46 4.58
C ASP A 59 -17.99 14.69 3.50
N GLU A 60 -18.87 15.67 3.73
CA GLU A 60 -19.99 16.00 2.83
C GLU A 60 -19.57 16.55 1.46
N THR A 61 -18.36 17.09 1.33
CA THR A 61 -17.92 17.77 0.11
C THR A 61 -16.65 17.21 -0.49
N GLY A 62 -15.99 16.26 0.18
CA GLY A 62 -14.63 15.82 -0.13
C GLY A 62 -13.55 16.83 0.26
N ALA A 63 -13.94 17.98 0.81
CA ALA A 63 -13.04 19.05 1.25
C ALA A 63 -13.61 19.81 2.46
N SER A 64 -14.51 19.20 3.23
CA SER A 64 -15.11 19.84 4.40
C SER A 64 -14.03 20.23 5.41
N LEU A 65 -14.25 21.35 6.10
CA LEU A 65 -13.35 21.89 7.12
C LEU A 65 -13.68 21.37 8.53
N THR A 66 -14.64 20.44 8.66
CA THR A 66 -14.90 19.81 9.96
C THR A 66 -13.65 19.05 10.44
N PRO A 67 -13.37 19.01 11.75
CA PRO A 67 -12.22 18.27 12.28
C PRO A 67 -12.19 16.81 11.83
N TRP A 68 -13.37 16.18 11.71
CA TRP A 68 -13.53 14.80 11.24
C TRP A 68 -13.12 14.63 9.77
N ALA A 69 -13.57 15.52 8.89
CA ALA A 69 -13.20 15.45 7.47
C ALA A 69 -11.71 15.72 7.25
N VAL A 70 -11.13 16.68 8.00
CA VAL A 70 -9.69 16.94 8.00
C VAL A 70 -8.91 15.71 8.46
N TRP A 71 -9.35 15.07 9.55
CA TRP A 71 -8.75 13.82 10.02
C TRP A 71 -8.85 12.70 8.98
N THR A 72 -10.03 12.42 8.42
CA THR A 72 -10.22 11.36 7.42
C THR A 72 -9.30 11.54 6.22
N ARG A 73 -9.16 12.76 5.68
CA ARG A 73 -8.25 13.03 4.56
C ARG A 73 -6.78 12.92 4.95
N ALA A 74 -6.39 13.42 6.12
CA ALA A 74 -5.01 13.33 6.61
C ALA A 74 -4.61 11.88 6.89
N TRP A 75 -5.45 11.11 7.58
CA TRP A 75 -5.26 9.68 7.82
C TRP A 75 -5.14 8.91 6.50
N THR A 76 -6.05 9.14 5.54
CA THR A 76 -5.98 8.50 4.22
C THR A 76 -4.66 8.82 3.50
N ALA A 77 -4.20 10.08 3.58
CA ALA A 77 -2.91 10.47 2.99
C ALA A 77 -1.71 9.79 3.67
N GLU A 78 -1.80 9.53 4.97
CA GLU A 78 -0.78 8.78 5.69
C GLU A 78 -0.80 7.31 5.32
N GLU A 79 -1.96 6.65 5.33
CA GLU A 79 -2.15 5.22 5.00
C GLU A 79 -1.76 4.89 3.57
N ASN A 80 -1.99 5.79 2.61
CA ASN A 80 -1.59 5.58 1.21
C ASN A 80 -0.10 5.21 1.08
N ARG A 81 0.73 5.71 2.00
CA ARG A 81 2.16 5.45 2.03
C ARG A 81 2.52 4.01 2.41
N HIS A 82 1.63 3.30 3.12
CA HIS A 82 1.85 1.91 3.53
C HIS A 82 1.79 0.98 2.31
N GLY A 83 0.67 1.01 1.57
CA GLY A 83 0.52 0.28 0.30
C GLY A 83 1.62 0.64 -0.70
N ASP A 84 1.90 1.94 -0.87
CA ASP A 84 2.95 2.43 -1.76
C ASP A 84 4.35 1.83 -1.48
N LEU A 85 4.70 1.70 -0.20
CA LEU A 85 5.99 1.15 0.21
C LEU A 85 6.03 -0.36 0.01
N LEU A 86 5.00 -1.07 0.47
CA LEU A 86 4.92 -2.53 0.38
C LEU A 86 4.85 -3.01 -1.08
N ASN A 87 4.06 -2.34 -1.92
CA ASN A 87 3.93 -2.64 -3.34
C ASN A 87 5.29 -2.56 -4.05
N LYS A 88 6.00 -1.44 -3.89
CA LYS A 88 7.33 -1.24 -4.50
C LYS A 88 8.36 -2.22 -3.94
N TYR A 89 8.31 -2.52 -2.64
CA TYR A 89 9.18 -3.54 -2.03
C TYR A 89 8.94 -4.93 -2.64
N LEU A 90 7.69 -5.37 -2.73
CA LEU A 90 7.31 -6.66 -3.30
C LEU A 90 7.67 -6.73 -4.79
N TYR A 91 7.42 -5.67 -5.55
CA TYR A 91 7.83 -5.55 -6.96
C TYR A 91 9.35 -5.71 -7.12
N LEU A 92 10.14 -4.95 -6.35
CA LEU A 92 11.61 -5.01 -6.43
C LEU A 92 12.17 -6.34 -5.92
N SER A 93 11.50 -6.99 -4.97
CA SER A 93 11.94 -8.27 -4.40
C SER A 93 12.12 -9.36 -5.46
N GLY A 94 11.29 -9.35 -6.51
CA GLY A 94 11.24 -10.41 -7.52
C GLY A 94 10.80 -11.77 -6.98
N ARG A 95 10.19 -11.82 -5.78
CA ARG A 95 9.78 -13.07 -5.11
C ARG A 95 8.33 -13.45 -5.35
N VAL A 96 7.52 -12.55 -5.90
CA VAL A 96 6.05 -12.72 -6.02
C VAL A 96 5.54 -12.40 -7.43
N ASP A 97 4.38 -12.93 -7.78
CA ASP A 97 3.69 -12.62 -9.04
C ASP A 97 2.81 -11.37 -8.88
N MET A 98 3.37 -10.22 -9.26
CA MET A 98 2.67 -8.93 -9.17
C MET A 98 1.39 -8.89 -10.00
N LYS A 99 1.31 -9.61 -11.13
CA LYS A 99 0.11 -9.62 -11.96
C LYS A 99 -1.08 -10.27 -11.24
N GLN A 100 -0.83 -11.34 -10.48
CA GLN A 100 -1.88 -11.96 -9.66
C GLN A 100 -2.27 -11.09 -8.47
N ILE A 101 -1.30 -10.40 -7.87
CA ILE A 101 -1.56 -9.47 -6.77
C ILE A 101 -2.42 -8.30 -7.23
N GLU A 102 -2.06 -7.62 -8.32
CA GLU A 102 -2.82 -6.52 -8.91
C GLU A 102 -4.26 -6.94 -9.26
N LYS A 103 -4.42 -8.15 -9.80
CA LYS A 103 -5.75 -8.72 -10.07
C LYS A 103 -6.54 -8.93 -8.79
N THR A 104 -5.90 -9.39 -7.72
CA THR A 104 -6.54 -9.60 -6.41
C THR A 104 -6.97 -8.27 -5.79
N ILE A 105 -6.12 -7.24 -5.84
CA ILE A 105 -6.47 -5.88 -5.39
C ILE A 105 -7.69 -5.36 -6.16
N GLN A 106 -7.70 -5.52 -7.49
CA GLN A 106 -8.83 -5.11 -8.32
C GLN A 106 -10.13 -5.80 -7.90
N TYR A 107 -10.09 -7.12 -7.63
CA TYR A 107 -11.27 -7.85 -7.14
C TYR A 107 -11.70 -7.39 -5.75
N LEU A 108 -10.76 -7.17 -4.83
CA LEU A 108 -11.04 -6.76 -3.46
C LEU A 108 -11.74 -5.40 -3.43
N ILE A 109 -11.16 -4.40 -4.10
CA ILE A 109 -11.75 -3.06 -4.19
C ILE A 109 -13.14 -3.14 -4.84
N GLY A 110 -13.30 -3.92 -5.91
CA GLY A 110 -14.59 -4.11 -6.57
C GLY A 110 -15.65 -4.81 -5.71
N SER A 111 -15.22 -5.61 -4.72
CA SER A 111 -16.12 -6.34 -3.81
C SER A 111 -16.42 -5.55 -2.54
N GLY A 112 -15.58 -4.60 -2.18
CA GLY A 112 -15.68 -3.78 -0.99
C GLY A 112 -15.02 -4.40 0.24
N TRP A 113 -15.10 -5.71 0.45
CA TRP A 113 -14.43 -6.45 1.55
C TRP A 113 -14.09 -7.87 1.13
#